data_AF-A0A0F9CZ50-F1
#
_entry.id   AF-A0A0F9CZ50-F1
#
_cell.length_a   1.000
_cell.length_b   1.000
_cell.length_c   1.000
_cell.angle_alpha   90.00
_cell.angle_beta   90.00
_cell.angle_gamma   90.00
#
_symmetry.space_group_name_H-M   'P 1'
#
loop_
_entity.id
_entity.type
_entity.pdbx_description
1 polymer ?
#
loop_
_entity_poly.entity_id
_entity_poly.type
_entity_poly.pdbx_seq_one_letter_code
_entity_poly.pdbx_strand_id
1 'polypeptide(L)'
;MDEDPNMGVWIGVRDVEIDAKNPNHAADIARGIRGFLLTKYSFDVRQKVRVTIIPDIEGIHYGRGVGWSIVEHIPPSDIAEVSATKIREKNKKIAANYGMKK
;
A
#
# COMPACT_ATOMS: atom_id res chain seq x y z
N MET A 1 22.91 8.75 -5.97
CA MET A 1 22.55 8.94 -4.55
C MET A 1 22.46 7.54 -4.01
N ASP A 2 23.52 7.08 -3.38
CA ASP A 2 23.64 5.69 -2.94
C ASP A 2 22.63 5.48 -1.81
N GLU A 3 21.73 4.51 -1.96
CA GLU A 3 20.71 4.21 -0.95
C GLU A 3 21.42 3.86 0.36
N ASP A 4 21.18 4.63 1.43
CA ASP A 4 21.71 4.32 2.75
C ASP A 4 21.09 2.98 3.20
N PRO A 5 21.88 1.92 3.38
CA PRO A 5 21.37 0.60 3.75
C PRO A 5 20.68 0.60 5.12
N ASN A 6 20.79 1.67 5.92
CA ASN A 6 20.13 1.82 7.21
C ASN A 6 18.81 2.60 7.15
N MET A 7 18.40 3.14 6.00
CA MET A 7 17.11 3.82 5.88
C MET A 7 15.94 2.81 5.92
N GLY A 8 14.99 3.07 6.81
CA GLY A 8 13.76 2.29 6.91
C GLY A 8 12.68 2.79 5.93
N VAL A 9 11.73 1.90 5.62
CA VAL A 9 10.55 2.22 4.81
C VAL A 9 9.34 2.36 5.71
N TRP A 10 8.60 3.45 5.56
CA TRP A 10 7.31 3.64 6.23
C TRP A 10 6.16 3.53 5.23
N ILE A 11 5.17 2.71 5.57
CA ILE A 11 3.94 2.49 4.79
C ILE A 11 2.76 2.94 5.66
N GLY A 12 2.19 4.09 5.32
CA GLY A 12 0.96 4.61 5.93
C GLY A 12 -0.28 4.16 5.17
N VAL A 13 -1.18 3.44 5.83
CA VAL A 13 -2.50 3.08 5.32
C VAL A 13 -3.52 4.08 5.86
N ARG A 14 -4.11 4.90 4.98
CA ARG A 14 -5.17 5.84 5.38
C ARG A 14 -6.43 5.09 5.81
N ASP A 15 -6.97 5.47 6.96
CA ASP A 15 -8.27 5.03 7.45
C ASP A 15 -9.35 5.94 6.88
N VAL A 16 -10.00 5.45 5.82
CA VAL A 16 -11.05 6.17 5.08
C VAL A 16 -12.36 5.40 5.19
N GLU A 17 -13.47 6.11 5.03
CA GLU A 17 -14.79 5.47 4.99
C GLU A 17 -14.88 4.46 3.84
N ILE A 18 -15.58 3.36 4.10
CA ILE A 18 -15.77 2.29 3.11
C ILE A 18 -16.84 2.69 2.11
N ASP A 19 -16.47 2.63 0.84
CA ASP A 19 -17.39 2.86 -0.27
C ASP A 19 -17.07 1.95 -1.47
N ALA A 20 -17.76 2.18 -2.59
CA ALA A 20 -17.54 1.40 -3.82
C ALA A 20 -16.10 1.53 -4.39
N LYS A 21 -15.40 2.64 -4.11
CA LYS A 21 -14.03 2.91 -4.56
C LYS A 21 -12.99 2.36 -3.58
N ASN A 22 -13.30 2.35 -2.28
CA ASN A 22 -12.46 1.91 -1.16
C ASN A 22 -13.21 0.85 -0.33
N PRO A 23 -13.33 -0.39 -0.83
CA PRO A 23 -14.23 -1.38 -0.23
C PRO A 23 -13.67 -2.11 0.99
N ASN A 24 -12.45 -1.78 1.43
CA ASN A 24 -11.71 -2.55 2.44
C ASN A 24 -11.39 -1.69 3.66
N HIS A 25 -11.51 -2.26 4.86
CA HIS A 25 -11.04 -1.61 6.08
C HIS A 25 -9.50 -1.46 6.06
N ALA A 26 -9.01 -0.35 6.59
CA ALA A 26 -7.56 -0.10 6.70
C ALA A 26 -6.83 -1.21 7.47
N ALA A 27 -7.49 -1.81 8.47
CA ALA A 27 -6.97 -2.95 9.23
C ALA A 27 -6.71 -4.18 8.35
N ASP A 28 -7.61 -4.49 7.41
CA ASP A 28 -7.46 -5.64 6.51
C ASP A 28 -6.35 -5.40 5.49
N ILE A 29 -6.24 -4.16 4.97
CA ILE A 29 -5.15 -3.75 4.09
C ILE A 29 -3.80 -3.88 4.82
N ALA A 30 -3.69 -3.31 6.02
CA ALA A 30 -2.47 -3.38 6.82
C ALA A 30 -2.10 -4.83 7.16
N ARG A 31 -3.09 -5.70 7.44
CA ARG A 31 -2.87 -7.14 7.67
C ARG A 31 -2.36 -7.82 6.40
N GLY A 32 -2.94 -7.53 5.24
CA GLY A 32 -2.51 -8.05 3.95
C GLY A 32 -1.07 -7.66 3.61
N ILE A 33 -0.70 -6.39 3.81
CA ILE A 33 0.68 -5.90 3.61
C ILE A 33 1.64 -6.64 4.55
N ARG A 34 1.33 -6.74 5.85
CA ARG A 34 2.18 -7.45 6.81
C ARG A 34 2.31 -8.94 6.46
N GLY A 35 1.23 -9.60 6.04
CA GLY A 35 1.24 -10.97 5.56
C GLY A 35 2.11 -11.16 4.32
N PHE A 36 2.00 -10.27 3.34
CA PHE A 36 2.88 -10.27 2.17
C PHE A 36 4.34 -10.13 2.58
N LEU A 37 4.66 -9.14 3.42
CA LEU A 37 6.01 -8.92 3.92
C LEU A 37 6.58 -10.17 4.60
N LEU A 38 5.78 -10.83 5.45
CA LEU A 38 6.13 -12.08 6.13
C LEU A 38 6.49 -13.21 5.15
N THR A 39 5.78 -13.32 4.03
CA THR A 39 5.98 -14.40 3.06
C THR A 39 7.07 -14.13 2.04
N LYS A 40 7.42 -12.86 1.78
CA LYS A 40 8.31 -12.48 0.68
C LYS A 40 9.69 -12.00 1.10
N TYR A 41 9.85 -11.52 2.33
CA TYR A 41 11.10 -10.89 2.77
C TYR A 41 11.66 -11.51 4.05
N SER A 42 12.99 -11.49 4.15
CA SER A 42 13.73 -11.97 5.32
C SER A 42 13.39 -11.16 6.58
N PHE A 43 13.72 -11.70 7.75
CA PHE A 43 13.49 -11.01 9.02
C PHE A 43 14.18 -9.64 9.08
N ASP A 44 15.43 -9.55 8.65
CA ASP A 44 16.23 -8.31 8.72
C ASP A 44 15.64 -7.19 7.85
N VAL A 45 15.12 -7.53 6.67
CA VAL A 45 14.41 -6.57 5.80
C VAL A 45 13.11 -6.11 6.47
N ARG A 46 12.35 -7.04 7.07
CA ARG A 46 11.08 -6.72 7.73
C ARG A 46 11.25 -5.78 8.92
N GLN A 47 12.36 -5.86 9.66
CA GLN A 47 12.64 -4.94 10.77
C GLN A 47 12.81 -3.48 10.31
N LYS A 48 13.14 -3.26 9.03
CA LYS A 48 13.28 -1.91 8.43
C LYS A 48 11.97 -1.36 7.89
N VAL A 49 10.90 -2.15 7.85
CA VAL A 49 9.60 -1.72 7.29
C VAL A 49 8.59 -1.50 8.41
N ARG A 50 8.07 -0.28 8.51
CA ARG A 50 7.01 0.07 9.46
C ARG A 50 5.68 0.26 8.72
N VAL A 51 4.67 -0.52 9.08
CA VAL A 51 3.30 -0.39 8.54
C VAL A 51 2.38 0.16 9.64
N THR A 52 1.75 1.30 9.42
CA THR A 52 0.81 1.93 10.35
C THR A 52 -0.50 2.30 9.68
N ILE A 53 -1.59 2.26 10.44
CA ILE A 53 -2.85 2.89 10.04
C ILE A 53 -2.76 4.35 10.48
N ILE A 54 -3.05 5.28 9.59
CA ILE A 54 -3.06 6.71 9.84
C ILE A 54 -4.48 7.25 9.58
N PRO A 55 -4.90 8.36 10.22
CA PRO A 55 -6.17 8.98 9.88
C PRO A 55 -6.18 9.40 8.40
N ASP A 56 -7.36 9.78 7.92
CA ASP A 56 -7.39 10.53 6.69
C ASP A 56 -6.60 11.84 6.84
N ILE A 57 -5.74 12.17 5.88
CA ILE A 57 -4.82 13.31 5.96
C ILE A 57 -5.01 14.24 4.77
N GLU A 58 -4.94 15.55 5.05
CA GLU A 58 -4.99 16.61 4.04
C GLU A 58 -3.63 16.78 3.33
N GLY A 59 -2.54 16.55 4.04
CA GLY A 59 -1.20 16.75 3.52
C GLY A 59 -0.10 16.23 4.43
N ILE A 60 1.12 16.17 3.89
CA ILE A 60 2.34 15.87 4.64
C ILE A 60 3.14 17.18 4.72
N HIS A 61 3.32 17.68 5.93
CA HIS A 61 4.08 18.90 6.20
C HIS A 61 5.43 18.52 6.81
N TYR A 62 6.51 19.07 6.27
CA TYR A 62 7.87 18.83 6.74
C TYR A 62 8.66 20.14 6.79
N GLY A 63 9.56 20.26 7.76
CA GLY A 63 10.31 21.48 8.00
C GLY A 63 11.40 21.74 6.95
N ARG A 64 11.86 23.00 6.88
CA ARG A 64 13.07 23.35 6.13
C ARG A 64 14.30 22.70 6.79
N GLY A 65 15.03 21.85 6.06
CA GLY A 65 16.26 21.21 6.56
C GLY A 65 16.09 19.83 7.20
N VAL A 66 15.05 19.07 6.86
CA VAL A 66 14.79 17.72 7.43
C VAL A 66 15.78 16.63 7.00
N GLY A 67 16.75 16.94 6.14
CA GLY A 67 17.81 16.00 5.73
C GLY A 67 17.39 14.95 4.71
N TRP A 68 16.16 15.00 4.18
CA TRP A 68 15.68 14.13 3.11
C TRP A 68 14.90 14.92 2.04
N SER A 69 14.94 14.40 0.80
CA SER A 69 14.21 14.96 -0.34
C SER A 69 12.86 14.26 -0.50
N ILE A 70 11.84 15.00 -0.95
CA ILE A 70 10.63 14.35 -1.47
C ILE A 70 10.94 13.89 -2.89
N VAL A 71 10.87 12.59 -3.11
CA VAL A 71 10.99 11.98 -4.43
C VAL A 71 9.69 11.26 -4.72
N GLU A 72 8.98 11.72 -5.74
CA GLU A 72 7.82 11.00 -6.27
C GLU A 72 8.31 9.92 -7.25
N HIS A 73 7.97 8.67 -6.96
CA HIS A 73 8.26 7.55 -7.85
C HIS A 73 6.99 7.16 -8.61
N ILE A 74 6.94 7.49 -9.89
CA ILE A 74 5.86 7.05 -10.77
C ILE A 74 6.20 5.63 -11.26
N PRO A 75 5.35 4.62 -11.01
CA PRO A 75 5.61 3.27 -11.50
C PRO A 75 5.71 3.24 -13.04
N PRO A 76 6.60 2.41 -13.62
CA PRO A 76 6.61 2.11 -15.04
C PRO A 76 5.22 1.70 -15.57
N SER A 77 4.95 1.99 -16.86
CA SER A 77 3.62 1.85 -17.46
C SER A 77 3.05 0.43 -17.43
N ASP A 78 3.92 -0.57 -17.57
CA ASP A 78 3.60 -2.00 -17.48
C ASP A 78 3.15 -2.42 -16.07
N ILE A 79 3.76 -1.84 -15.03
CA ILE A 79 3.31 -2.03 -13.65
C ILE A 79 2.04 -1.21 -13.37
N ALA A 80 1.92 -0.02 -13.97
CA ALA A 80 0.73 0.82 -13.85
C ALA A 80 -0.54 0.15 -14.41
N GLU A 81 -0.42 -0.86 -15.27
CA GLU A 81 -1.56 -1.67 -15.69
C GLU A 81 -2.22 -2.45 -14.54
N VAL A 82 -1.48 -2.72 -13.45
CA VAL A 82 -1.99 -3.34 -12.22
C VAL A 82 -2.71 -2.28 -11.40
N SER A 83 -4.01 -2.14 -11.63
CA SER A 83 -4.86 -1.22 -10.85
C SER A 83 -5.86 -1.96 -9.97
N ALA A 84 -6.13 -1.41 -8.79
CA ALA A 84 -7.14 -1.93 -7.87
C ALA A 84 -8.51 -2.07 -8.57
N THR A 85 -8.86 -1.14 -9.46
CA THR A 85 -10.10 -1.17 -10.25
C THR A 85 -10.16 -2.40 -11.16
N LYS A 86 -9.13 -2.62 -11.97
CA LYS A 86 -9.06 -3.79 -12.88
C LYS A 86 -9.10 -5.11 -12.10
N ILE A 87 -8.39 -5.19 -10.97
CA ILE A 87 -8.42 -6.38 -10.10
C ILE A 87 -9.83 -6.65 -9.57
N ARG A 88 -10.54 -5.61 -9.08
CA ARG A 88 -11.91 -5.75 -8.60
C ARG A 88 -12.88 -6.21 -9.68
N GLU A 89 -12.79 -5.65 -10.87
CA GLU A 89 -13.62 -6.06 -12.01
C GLU A 89 -13.37 -7.52 -12.40
N LYS A 90 -12.09 -7.93 -12.47
CA LYS A 90 -11.72 -9.32 -12.71
C LYS A 90 -12.32 -10.25 -11.65
N ASN A 91 -12.22 -9.89 -10.37
CA ASN A 91 -12.77 -10.69 -9.28
C ASN A 91 -14.31 -10.78 -9.34
N LYS A 92 -15.01 -9.71 -9.72
CA LYS A 92 -16.47 -9.73 -9.93
C LYS A 92 -16.85 -10.68 -11.07
N LYS A 93 -16.13 -10.64 -12.20
CA LYS A 93 -16.36 -11.56 -13.33
C LYS A 93 -16.14 -13.01 -12.94
N ILE A 94 -15.06 -13.29 -12.19
CA ILE A 94 -14.76 -14.62 -11.67
C ILE A 94 -15.89 -15.11 -10.75
N ALA A 95 -16.31 -14.31 -9.75
CA ALA A 95 -17.38 -14.69 -8.83
C ALA A 95 -18.71 -14.97 -9.54
N ALA A 96 -19.05 -14.15 -10.54
CA ALA A 96 -20.24 -14.35 -11.37
C ALA A 96 -20.19 -15.68 -12.14
N ASN A 97 -19.03 -16.07 -12.67
CA ASN A 97 -18.84 -17.33 -13.39
C ASN A 97 -19.00 -18.57 -12.50
N TYR A 98 -18.73 -18.45 -11.20
CA TYR A 98 -18.91 -19.54 -10.22
C TYR A 98 -20.28 -19.53 -9.53
N GLY A 99 -21.22 -18.68 -9.94
CA GLY A 99 -22.55 -18.58 -9.32
C GLY A 99 -22.53 -18.08 -7.87
N MET A 100 -21.39 -17.59 -7.38
CA MET A 100 -21.27 -16.98 -6.06
C MET A 100 -21.82 -15.55 -6.13
N LYS A 101 -23.11 -15.37 -5.80
CA LYS A 101 -23.66 -14.04 -5.53
C LYS A 101 -23.09 -13.54 -4.21
N LYS A 102 -22.58 -12.30 -4.22
CA LYS A 102 -22.31 -11.55 -2.99
C LYS A 102 -23.61 -11.12 -2.36
#